data_AF-A0A2W4MFY2-F1
#
_entry.id   AF-A0A2W4MFY2-F1
#
_cell.length_a   1.000
_cell.length_b   1.000
_cell.length_c   1.000
_cell.angle_alpha   90.00
_cell.angle_beta   90.00
_cell.angle_gamma   90.00
#
_symmetry.space_group_name_H-M   'P 1'
#
loop_
_entity.id
_entity.type
_entity.pdbx_description
1 polymer ?
#
loop_
_entity_poly.entity_id
_entity_poly.type
_entity_poly.pdbx_seq_one_letter_code
_entity_poly.pdbx_strand_id
1 'polypeptide(L)'
;AACVALGLAALALARAVARAAAEAVGTAPLPVRAGLAVVPWNPAGPGLSTPLLAAAMAVTVASVALLAAVQEGRRQSPRTDDAPWACGYAYSRRMAYTSMAFAQPLRVLFRSSYALQAAARGAGPWLGRLGAAAMGLLRRAEPLWESGLYRPLGRGAVWVGRRVQSIQMGNVRVYGLYLIVTLIVLLLSAAR
;
A
#
# COMPACT_ATOMS: atom_id res chain seq x y z
N ALA A 1 -0.45 -0.22 24.77
CA ALA A 1 0.25 0.43 25.91
C ALA A 1 1.40 1.33 25.45
N ALA A 2 2.38 0.83 24.69
CA ALA A 2 3.56 1.61 24.28
C ALA A 2 3.25 2.91 23.51
N CYS A 3 2.30 2.90 22.56
CA CYS A 3 1.92 4.13 21.83
C CYS A 3 1.30 5.21 22.73
N VAL A 4 0.48 4.80 23.71
CA VAL A 4 -0.16 5.74 24.65
C VAL A 4 0.90 6.34 25.60
N ALA A 5 1.84 5.51 26.08
CA ALA A 5 2.96 5.97 26.89
C ALA A 5 3.88 6.93 26.12
N LEU A 6 4.18 6.63 24.84
CA LEU A 6 4.97 7.51 23.96
C LEU A 6 4.26 8.84 23.67
N GLY A 7 2.93 8.81 23.48
CA GLY A 7 2.13 10.03 23.31
C GLY A 7 2.15 10.93 24.53
N LEU A 8 2.05 10.36 25.74
CA LEU A 8 2.14 11.12 27.00
C LEU A 8 3.56 11.63 27.26
N ALA A 9 4.59 10.83 26.94
CA ALA A 9 5.99 11.24 27.06
C ALA A 9 6.34 12.40 26.11
N ALA A 10 5.78 12.42 24.90
CA ALA A 10 5.97 13.52 23.95
C ALA A 10 5.47 14.87 24.49
N LEU A 11 4.36 14.88 25.26
CA LEU A 11 3.86 16.09 25.92
C LEU A 11 4.79 16.61 27.03
N ALA A 12 5.53 15.73 27.70
CA ALA A 12 6.54 16.12 28.68
C ALA A 12 7.80 16.65 27.99
N LEU A 13 8.23 15.99 26.91
CA LEU A 13 9.42 16.34 26.15
C LEU A 13 9.29 17.70 25.44
N ALA A 14 8.10 18.03 24.92
CA ALA A 14 7.83 19.30 24.24
C ALA A 14 8.12 20.52 25.14
N ARG A 15 7.86 20.43 26.45
CA ARG A 15 8.11 21.52 27.40
C ARG A 15 9.61 21.68 27.71
N ALA A 16 10.35 20.58 27.77
CA ALA A 16 11.79 20.58 28.00
C ALA A 16 12.54 21.19 26.80
N VAL A 17 12.15 20.81 25.57
CA VAL A 17 12.72 21.35 24.34
C VAL A 17 12.41 22.84 24.16
N ALA A 18 11.18 23.27 24.46
CA ALA A 18 10.80 24.68 24.38
C ALA A 18 11.60 25.58 25.35
N ARG A 19 11.91 25.07 26.55
CA ARG A 19 12.76 25.78 27.53
C ARG A 19 14.21 25.86 27.07
N ALA A 20 14.78 24.74 26.61
CA ALA A 20 16.15 24.71 26.10
C ALA A 20 16.33 25.62 24.86
N ALA A 21 15.33 25.68 23.98
CA ALA A 21 15.33 26.58 22.83
C ALA A 21 15.21 28.06 23.24
N ALA A 22 14.40 28.38 24.25
CA ALA A 22 14.27 29.74 24.77
C ALA A 22 15.56 30.24 25.43
N GLU A 23 16.25 29.36 26.17
CA GLU A 23 17.56 29.65 26.77
C GLU A 23 18.66 29.83 25.72
N ALA A 24 18.64 29.04 24.64
CA ALA A 24 19.62 29.13 23.56
C ALA A 24 19.45 30.39 22.68
N VAL A 25 18.23 30.91 22.56
CA VAL A 25 17.90 32.09 21.71
C VAL A 25 17.82 33.38 22.54
N GLY A 26 17.82 33.30 23.87
CA GLY A 26 17.74 34.46 24.77
C GLY A 26 16.38 35.15 24.78
N THR A 27 15.33 34.43 24.35
CA THR A 27 13.95 34.94 24.25
C THR A 27 13.07 34.39 25.36
N ALA A 28 12.02 35.13 25.74
CA ALA A 28 11.03 34.64 26.69
C ALA A 28 10.38 33.32 26.20
N PRO A 29 10.12 32.36 27.09
CA PRO A 29 9.60 31.04 26.71
C PRO A 29 8.19 31.18 26.11
N LEU A 30 8.08 30.82 24.83
CA LEU A 30 6.79 30.80 24.13
C LEU A 30 5.87 29.71 24.71
N PRO A 31 4.56 29.97 24.86
CA PRO A 31 3.61 28.99 25.39
C PRO A 31 3.29 27.92 24.33
N VAL A 32 4.14 26.89 24.21
CA VAL A 32 3.97 25.75 23.28
C VAL A 32 2.81 24.82 23.70
N ARG A 33 2.25 25.00 24.89
CA ARG A 33 1.23 24.13 25.49
C ARG A 33 0.25 24.91 26.36
N ALA A 34 -1.04 24.71 26.12
CA ALA A 34 -2.13 25.14 26.99
C ALA A 34 -2.87 23.89 27.52
N GLY A 35 -2.55 23.47 28.75
CA GLY A 35 -3.13 22.26 29.34
C GLY A 35 -2.68 20.97 28.65
N LEU A 36 -3.57 20.29 27.94
CA LEU A 36 -3.31 19.06 27.17
C LEU A 36 -3.30 19.28 25.65
N ALA A 37 -3.46 20.53 25.21
CA ALA A 37 -3.44 20.93 23.82
C ALA A 37 -2.07 21.52 23.43
N VAL A 38 -1.60 21.18 22.23
CA VAL A 38 -0.44 21.79 21.61
C VAL A 38 -0.93 23.03 20.87
N VAL A 39 -0.40 24.20 21.23
CA VAL A 39 -0.80 25.47 20.62
C VAL A 39 0.13 25.73 19.42
N PRO A 40 -0.41 25.87 18.20
CA PRO A 40 0.39 26.18 17.02
C PRO A 40 0.98 27.61 17.12
N TRP A 41 2.02 27.87 16.33
CA TRP A 41 2.68 29.19 16.22
C TRP A 41 1.71 30.36 15.97
N ASN A 42 0.54 30.10 15.37
CA ASN A 42 -0.55 31.05 15.21
C ASN A 42 -1.71 30.73 16.18
N PRO A 43 -2.04 31.58 17.17
CA PRO A 43 -3.14 31.35 18.10
C PRO A 43 -4.53 31.33 17.45
N ALA A 44 -4.66 31.80 16.20
CA ALA A 44 -5.90 31.71 15.41
C ALA A 44 -6.03 30.38 14.61
N GLY A 45 -5.01 29.53 14.62
CA GLY A 45 -5.06 28.21 13.97
C GLY A 45 -5.80 27.18 14.84
N PRO A 46 -6.45 26.16 14.25
CA PRO A 46 -7.12 25.12 15.02
C PRO A 46 -6.10 24.37 15.89
N GLY A 47 -6.25 24.48 17.21
CA GLY A 47 -5.40 23.77 18.16
C GLY A 47 -5.64 22.27 18.08
N LEU A 48 -4.59 21.48 17.81
CA LEU A 48 -4.69 20.03 17.84
C LEU A 48 -4.63 19.52 19.29
N SER A 49 -5.74 18.99 19.76
CA SER A 49 -5.80 18.25 21.02
C SER A 49 -5.18 16.87 20.82
N THR A 50 -3.92 16.73 21.22
CA THR A 50 -3.17 15.47 21.31
C THR A 50 -3.96 14.28 21.90
N PRO A 51 -4.77 14.42 22.98
CA PRO A 51 -5.58 13.30 23.48
C PRO A 51 -6.73 12.90 22.54
N LEU A 52 -7.32 13.86 21.80
CA LEU A 52 -8.39 13.59 20.84
C LEU A 52 -7.86 12.81 19.64
N LEU A 53 -6.67 13.18 19.15
CA LEU A 53 -6.00 12.46 18.06
C LEU A 53 -5.65 11.02 18.45
N ALA A 54 -5.16 10.83 19.69
CA ALA A 54 -4.88 9.51 20.23
C ALA A 54 -6.16 8.66 20.39
N ALA A 55 -7.26 9.27 20.85
CA ALA A 55 -8.56 8.61 20.93
C ALA A 55 -9.09 8.23 19.54
N ALA A 56 -9.01 9.13 18.56
CA ALA A 56 -9.42 8.87 17.19
C ALA A 56 -8.64 7.70 16.56
N MET A 57 -7.32 7.67 16.72
CA MET A 57 -6.49 6.54 16.28
C MET A 57 -6.88 5.23 16.97
N ALA A 58 -7.09 5.24 18.29
CA ALA A 58 -7.51 4.04 19.02
C ALA A 58 -8.88 3.51 18.56
N VAL A 59 -9.83 4.40 18.31
CA VAL A 59 -11.17 4.06 17.79
C VAL A 59 -11.08 3.43 16.40
N THR A 60 -10.27 3.99 15.50
CA THR A 60 -10.11 3.41 14.15
C THR A 60 -9.53 2.00 14.20
N VAL A 61 -8.47 1.77 14.97
CA VAL A 61 -7.86 0.44 15.13
C VAL A 61 -8.84 -0.54 15.77
N ALA A 62 -9.55 -0.13 16.82
CA ALA A 62 -10.55 -0.96 17.48
C ALA A 62 -11.71 -1.33 16.54
N SER A 63 -12.17 -0.38 15.71
CA SER A 63 -13.25 -0.63 14.75
C SER A 63 -12.86 -1.66 13.69
N VAL A 64 -11.64 -1.58 13.14
CA VAL A 64 -11.12 -2.55 12.16
C VAL A 64 -10.96 -3.92 12.81
N ALA A 65 -10.40 -3.99 14.02
CA ALA A 65 -10.26 -5.24 14.75
C ALA A 65 -11.61 -5.89 15.08
N LEU A 66 -12.60 -5.09 15.48
CA LEU A 66 -13.97 -5.55 15.75
C LEU A 66 -14.64 -6.07 14.48
N LEU A 67 -14.53 -5.34 13.36
CA LEU A 67 -15.07 -5.79 12.07
C LEU A 67 -14.43 -7.10 11.62
N ALA A 68 -13.11 -7.23 11.75
CA ALA A 68 -12.40 -8.47 11.42
C ALA A 68 -12.87 -9.64 12.30
N ALA A 69 -12.99 -9.43 13.63
CA ALA A 69 -13.45 -10.46 14.56
C ALA A 69 -14.89 -10.90 14.29
N VAL A 70 -15.78 -9.94 13.99
CA VAL A 70 -17.18 -10.23 13.63
C VAL A 70 -17.27 -10.97 12.29
N GLN A 71 -16.42 -10.63 11.31
CA GLN A 71 -16.43 -11.32 10.03
C GLN A 71 -15.83 -12.73 10.08
N GLU A 72 -14.82 -12.97 10.92
CA GLU A 72 -14.23 -14.29 11.14
C GLU A 72 -15.28 -15.29 11.68
N GLY A 73 -16.10 -14.85 12.64
CA GLY A 73 -17.22 -15.65 13.18
C GLY A 73 -18.43 -15.77 12.24
N ARG A 74 -18.49 -14.92 11.21
CA ARG A 74 -19.53 -14.94 10.17
C ARG A 74 -19.06 -15.54 8.85
N ARG A 75 -17.88 -16.19 8.83
CA ARG A 75 -17.46 -17.00 7.69
C ARG A 75 -18.51 -18.08 7.48
N GLN A 76 -19.41 -17.82 6.54
CA GLN A 76 -20.42 -18.77 6.13
C GLN A 76 -19.69 -20.02 5.67
N SER A 77 -20.04 -21.16 6.26
CA SER A 77 -19.60 -22.47 5.76
C SER A 77 -19.81 -22.47 4.24
N PRO A 78 -18.87 -23.00 3.43
CA PRO A 78 -19.05 -23.10 2.00
C PRO A 78 -20.45 -23.64 1.71
N ARG A 79 -21.27 -22.81 1.06
CA ARG A 79 -22.66 -23.15 0.82
C ARG A 79 -22.71 -24.21 -0.28
N THR A 80 -22.76 -25.47 0.13
CA THR A 80 -23.07 -26.61 -0.74
C THR A 80 -24.58 -26.63 -0.96
N ASP A 81 -25.09 -25.77 -1.84
CA ASP A 81 -26.45 -25.92 -2.35
C ASP A 81 -26.48 -27.10 -3.34
N ASP A 82 -27.45 -28.01 -3.18
CA ASP A 82 -27.60 -29.21 -4.02
C ASP A 82 -27.91 -28.88 -5.50
N ALA A 83 -28.39 -27.66 -5.77
CA ALA A 83 -28.69 -27.18 -7.11
C ALA A 83 -28.15 -25.75 -7.33
N PRO A 84 -27.58 -25.45 -8.50
CA PRO A 84 -27.19 -24.09 -8.87
C PRO A 84 -28.40 -23.14 -8.89
N TRP A 85 -28.14 -21.84 -8.68
CA TRP A 85 -29.17 -20.80 -8.73
C TRP A 85 -29.94 -20.82 -10.06
N ALA A 86 -31.22 -21.16 -10.01
CA ALA A 86 -32.09 -21.32 -11.18
C ALA A 86 -33.22 -20.27 -11.23
N CYS A 87 -33.02 -19.10 -10.60
CA CYS A 87 -33.97 -17.97 -10.60
C CYS A 87 -35.43 -18.36 -10.24
N GLY A 88 -35.63 -19.36 -9.38
CA GLY A 88 -36.96 -19.84 -8.98
C GLY A 88 -37.52 -21.02 -9.77
N TYR A 89 -36.78 -21.55 -10.77
CA TYR A 89 -37.18 -22.73 -11.56
C TYR A 89 -36.40 -23.99 -11.16
N ALA A 90 -36.87 -25.16 -11.60
CA ALA A 90 -36.07 -26.38 -11.54
C ALA A 90 -34.86 -26.27 -12.48
N TYR A 91 -33.67 -26.57 -11.96
CA TYR A 91 -32.44 -26.52 -12.74
C TYR A 91 -32.49 -27.50 -13.93
N SER A 92 -32.18 -27.01 -15.12
CA SER A 92 -32.12 -27.82 -16.34
C SER A 92 -30.72 -27.80 -16.96
N ARG A 93 -30.35 -28.85 -17.70
CA ARG A 93 -29.03 -28.94 -18.36
C ARG A 93 -28.70 -27.76 -19.29
N ARG A 94 -29.71 -27.04 -19.82
CA ARG A 94 -29.51 -25.83 -20.65
C ARG A 94 -29.06 -24.61 -19.84
N MET A 95 -29.28 -24.59 -18.54
CA MET A 95 -28.85 -23.52 -17.63
C MET A 95 -27.42 -23.74 -17.11
N ALA A 96 -26.82 -24.89 -17.41
CA ALA A 96 -25.45 -25.18 -17.03
C ALA A 96 -24.50 -24.15 -17.65
N TYR A 97 -23.58 -23.65 -16.83
CA TYR A 97 -22.53 -22.76 -17.31
C TYR A 97 -21.61 -23.54 -18.25
N THR A 98 -21.72 -23.25 -19.54
CA THR A 98 -20.92 -23.91 -20.58
C THR A 98 -19.62 -23.13 -20.85
N SER A 99 -18.63 -23.82 -21.41
CA SER A 99 -17.40 -23.18 -21.90
C SER A 99 -17.68 -22.04 -22.90
N MET A 100 -18.77 -22.16 -23.67
CA MET A 100 -19.22 -21.11 -24.58
C MET A 100 -19.76 -19.88 -23.86
N ALA A 101 -20.52 -20.06 -22.77
CA ALA A 101 -21.01 -18.94 -21.97
C ALA A 101 -19.85 -18.14 -21.35
N PHE A 102 -18.77 -18.82 -20.94
CA PHE A 102 -17.54 -18.18 -20.49
C PHE A 102 -16.79 -17.46 -21.62
N ALA A 103 -16.67 -18.10 -22.78
CA ALA A 103 -15.90 -17.55 -23.89
C ALA A 103 -16.61 -16.39 -24.59
N GLN A 104 -17.94 -16.27 -24.50
CA GLN A 104 -18.71 -15.28 -25.26
C GLN A 104 -18.33 -13.82 -24.95
N PRO A 105 -18.21 -13.37 -23.67
CA PRO A 105 -17.73 -12.03 -23.35
C PRO A 105 -16.32 -11.76 -23.88
N LEU A 106 -15.41 -12.75 -23.76
CA LEU A 106 -14.04 -12.65 -24.28
C LEU A 106 -14.04 -12.49 -25.80
N ARG A 107 -14.89 -13.21 -26.52
CA ARG A 107 -15.03 -13.08 -27.98
C ARG A 107 -15.53 -11.70 -28.40
N VAL A 108 -16.40 -11.08 -27.60
CA VAL A 108 -16.86 -9.70 -27.84
C VAL A 108 -15.75 -8.70 -27.57
N LEU A 109 -15.07 -8.80 -26.43
CA LEU A 109 -13.99 -7.89 -26.05
C LEU A 109 -12.83 -7.90 -27.07
N PHE A 110 -12.47 -9.10 -27.53
CA PHE A 110 -11.35 -9.30 -28.46
C PHE A 110 -11.79 -9.41 -29.93
N ARG A 111 -13.02 -9.01 -30.26
CA ARG A 111 -13.60 -9.17 -31.61
C ARG A 111 -12.70 -8.60 -32.71
N SER A 112 -12.12 -7.41 -32.50
CA SER A 112 -11.23 -6.75 -33.46
C SER A 112 -9.98 -7.58 -33.75
N SER A 113 -9.34 -8.11 -32.70
CA SER A 113 -8.16 -8.96 -32.83
C SER A 113 -8.46 -10.27 -33.54
N TYR A 114 -9.60 -10.89 -33.26
CA TYR A 114 -10.05 -12.11 -33.97
C TYR A 114 -10.38 -11.84 -35.43
N ALA A 115 -11.01 -10.70 -35.74
CA ALA A 115 -11.31 -10.30 -37.12
C ALA A 115 -10.02 -10.05 -37.91
N LEU A 116 -9.03 -9.37 -37.31
CA LEU A 116 -7.72 -9.16 -37.92
C LEU A 116 -7.01 -10.50 -38.19
N GLN A 117 -7.07 -11.42 -37.23
CA GLN A 117 -6.47 -12.75 -37.39
C GLN A 117 -7.18 -13.58 -38.48
N ALA A 118 -8.49 -13.45 -38.63
CA ALA A 118 -9.27 -14.10 -39.69
C ALA A 118 -8.94 -13.50 -41.07
N ALA A 119 -8.87 -12.18 -41.19
CA ALA A 119 -8.48 -11.49 -42.41
C ALA A 119 -7.05 -11.84 -42.84
N ALA A 120 -6.10 -11.90 -41.90
CA ALA A 120 -4.71 -12.28 -42.17
C ALA A 120 -4.57 -13.74 -42.66
N ARG A 121 -5.46 -14.65 -42.21
CA ARG A 121 -5.51 -16.03 -42.73
C ARG A 121 -6.16 -16.11 -44.11
N GLY A 122 -7.15 -15.25 -44.40
CA GLY A 122 -7.82 -15.16 -45.70
C GLY A 122 -6.96 -14.53 -46.80
N ALA A 123 -6.01 -13.66 -46.45
CA ALA A 123 -5.10 -12.99 -47.38
C ALA A 123 -4.01 -13.89 -48.00
N GLY A 124 -4.05 -15.20 -47.75
CA GLY A 124 -3.18 -16.20 -48.37
C GLY A 124 -2.17 -16.84 -47.41
N PRO A 125 -1.66 -18.05 -47.75
CA PRO A 125 -0.83 -18.86 -46.85
C PRO A 125 0.53 -18.24 -46.53
N TRP A 126 0.99 -17.25 -47.29
CA TRP A 126 2.24 -16.53 -47.01
C TRP A 126 2.08 -15.50 -45.89
N LEU A 127 1.01 -14.69 -45.94
CA LEU A 127 0.74 -13.66 -44.93
C LEU A 127 0.40 -14.27 -43.57
N GLY A 128 -0.36 -15.38 -43.56
CA GLY A 128 -0.64 -16.15 -42.35
C GLY A 128 0.62 -16.76 -41.71
N ARG A 129 1.59 -17.21 -42.52
CA ARG A 129 2.88 -17.73 -42.03
C ARG A 129 3.76 -16.63 -41.44
N LEU A 130 3.80 -15.45 -42.07
CA LEU A 130 4.50 -14.28 -41.52
C LEU A 130 3.90 -13.81 -40.20
N GLY A 131 2.56 -13.75 -40.10
CA GLY A 131 1.88 -13.41 -38.85
C GLY A 131 2.20 -14.42 -37.73
N ALA A 132 2.16 -15.72 -38.03
CA ALA A 132 2.53 -16.75 -37.07
C ALA A 132 4.01 -16.67 -36.65
N ALA A 133 4.92 -16.38 -37.57
CA ALA A 133 6.34 -16.17 -37.28
C ALA A 133 6.57 -14.93 -36.41
N ALA A 134 5.90 -13.81 -36.71
CA ALA A 134 5.97 -12.59 -35.93
C ALA A 134 5.43 -12.78 -34.50
N MET A 135 4.30 -13.46 -34.33
CA MET A 135 3.77 -13.83 -33.01
C MET A 135 4.69 -14.80 -32.25
N GLY A 136 5.34 -15.72 -32.96
CA GLY A 136 6.38 -16.59 -32.38
C GLY A 136 7.59 -15.81 -31.87
N LEU A 137 8.00 -14.76 -32.59
CA LEU A 137 9.08 -13.87 -32.19
C LEU A 137 8.68 -13.02 -30.96
N LEU A 138 7.46 -12.47 -30.97
CA LEU A 138 6.95 -11.65 -29.88
C LEU A 138 6.79 -12.46 -28.58
N ARG A 139 6.28 -13.69 -28.68
CA ARG A 139 6.19 -14.63 -27.55
C ARG A 139 7.56 -15.04 -27.00
N ARG A 140 8.63 -15.00 -27.81
CA ARG A 140 10.00 -15.22 -27.34
C ARG A 140 10.62 -13.97 -26.71
N ALA A 141 10.20 -12.78 -27.16
CA ALA A 141 10.67 -11.50 -26.64
C ALA A 141 10.01 -11.10 -25.31
N GLU A 142 8.72 -11.39 -25.13
CA GLU A 142 7.95 -11.09 -23.91
C GLU A 142 8.58 -11.66 -22.62
N PRO A 143 9.05 -12.92 -22.56
CA PRO A 143 9.73 -13.43 -21.38
C PRO A 143 11.08 -12.76 -21.13
N LEU A 144 11.74 -12.13 -22.12
CA LEU A 144 13.00 -11.42 -21.90
C LEU A 144 12.79 -10.15 -21.06
N TRP A 145 11.66 -9.46 -21.23
CA TRP A 145 11.35 -8.26 -20.45
C TRP A 145 10.94 -8.62 -19.02
N GLU A 146 10.07 -9.62 -18.88
CA GLU A 146 9.60 -10.10 -17.58
C GLU A 146 10.76 -10.71 -16.76
N SER A 147 11.56 -11.57 -17.39
CA SER A 147 12.68 -12.24 -16.71
C SER A 147 13.93 -11.37 -16.57
N GLY A 148 14.20 -10.48 -17.52
CA GLY A 148 15.41 -9.68 -17.60
C GLY A 148 15.32 -8.31 -16.94
N LEU A 149 14.12 -7.70 -16.84
CA LEU A 149 13.97 -6.37 -16.25
C LEU A 149 13.07 -6.38 -15.01
N TYR A 150 11.84 -6.87 -15.12
CA TYR A 150 10.86 -6.80 -14.02
C TYR A 150 11.26 -7.65 -12.81
N ARG A 151 11.58 -8.93 -13.03
CA ARG A 151 11.99 -9.84 -11.96
C ARG A 151 13.25 -9.40 -11.20
N PRO A 152 14.36 -8.98 -11.85
CA PRO A 152 15.54 -8.52 -11.12
C PRO A 152 15.31 -7.19 -10.42
N LEU A 153 14.54 -6.25 -11.00
CA LEU A 153 14.16 -5.02 -10.30
C LEU A 153 13.35 -5.30 -9.04
N GLY A 154 12.34 -6.16 -9.12
CA GLY A 154 11.53 -6.55 -7.96
C GLY A 154 12.37 -7.24 -6.87
N ARG A 155 13.26 -8.17 -7.26
CA ARG A 155 14.19 -8.82 -6.33
C ARG A 155 15.17 -7.82 -5.72
N GLY A 156 15.66 -6.87 -6.50
CA GLY A 156 16.54 -5.80 -6.06
C GLY A 156 15.86 -4.91 -5.02
N ALA A 157 14.64 -4.47 -5.28
CA ALA A 157 13.85 -3.66 -4.35
C ALA A 157 13.63 -4.38 -3.00
N VAL A 158 13.26 -5.66 -3.03
CA VAL A 158 13.11 -6.47 -1.80
C VAL A 158 14.44 -6.65 -1.08
N TRP A 159 15.54 -6.89 -1.82
CA TRP A 159 16.87 -7.02 -1.23
C TRP A 159 17.32 -5.73 -0.55
N VAL A 160 17.16 -4.58 -1.20
CA VAL A 160 17.43 -3.26 -0.61
C VAL A 160 16.57 -3.04 0.63
N GLY A 161 15.26 -3.34 0.55
CA GLY A 161 14.34 -3.23 1.68
C GLY A 161 14.80 -4.05 2.89
N ARG A 162 15.23 -5.30 2.68
CA ARG A 162 15.77 -6.16 3.75
C ARG A 162 17.07 -5.63 4.36
N ARG A 163 17.95 -5.05 3.53
CA ARG A 163 19.20 -4.43 4.02
C ARG A 163 18.92 -3.18 4.86
N VAL A 164 18.03 -2.31 4.39
CA VAL A 164 17.59 -1.13 5.15
C VAL A 164 16.89 -1.54 6.45
N GLN A 165 16.02 -2.55 6.39
CA GLN A 165 15.35 -3.09 7.58
C GLN A 165 16.35 -3.65 8.60
N SER A 166 17.40 -4.35 8.15
CA SER A 166 18.47 -4.82 9.04
C SER A 166 19.24 -3.70 9.73
N ILE A 167 19.33 -2.52 9.11
CA ILE A 167 19.97 -1.33 9.72
C ILE A 167 19.03 -0.69 10.76
N GLN A 168 17.71 -0.81 10.58
CA GLN A 168 16.70 -0.20 11.45
C GLN A 168 16.25 -1.09 12.62
N MET A 169 16.34 -2.42 12.51
CA MET A 169 15.78 -3.37 13.47
C MET A 169 16.90 -4.15 14.18
N GLY A 170 17.38 -3.63 15.32
CA GLY A 170 18.30 -4.41 16.17
C GLY A 170 18.77 -3.71 17.45
N ASN A 171 18.98 -2.39 17.42
CA ASN A 171 19.44 -1.65 18.59
C ASN A 171 19.06 -0.16 18.52
N VAL A 172 18.17 0.28 19.41
CA VAL A 172 17.71 1.68 19.49
C VAL A 172 18.85 2.67 19.68
N ARG A 173 19.95 2.27 20.34
CA ARG A 173 21.13 3.14 20.54
C ARG A 173 21.82 3.49 19.21
N VAL A 174 21.88 2.53 18.28
CA VAL A 174 22.49 2.72 16.97
C VAL A 174 21.65 3.68 16.11
N TYR A 175 20.33 3.58 16.21
CA TYR A 175 19.43 4.55 15.56
C TYR A 175 19.61 5.97 16.09
N GLY A 176 19.68 6.14 17.42
CA GLY A 176 19.95 7.43 18.04
C GLY A 176 21.27 8.05 17.57
N LEU A 177 22.32 7.22 17.44
CA LEU A 177 23.61 7.65 16.90
C LEU A 177 23.49 8.14 15.45
N TYR A 178 22.81 7.38 14.56
CA TYR A 178 22.59 7.81 13.18
C TYR A 178 21.85 9.15 13.10
N LEU A 179 20.84 9.35 13.94
CA LEU A 179 20.05 10.59 13.97
C LEU A 179 20.92 11.79 14.38
N ILE A 180 21.73 11.65 15.44
CA ILE A 180 22.65 12.70 15.90
C ILE A 180 23.70 13.01 14.82
N VAL A 181 24.34 11.99 14.24
CA VAL A 181 25.35 12.17 13.19
C VAL A 181 24.76 12.88 11.96
N THR A 182 23.57 12.44 11.52
CA THR A 182 22.88 13.06 10.37
C THR A 182 22.55 14.51 10.66
N LEU A 183 22.12 14.83 11.89
CA LEU A 183 21.82 16.19 12.32
C LEU A 183 23.09 17.08 12.32
N ILE A 184 24.21 16.58 12.84
CA ILE A 184 25.50 17.29 12.82
C ILE A 184 25.91 17.59 11.38
N VAL A 185 25.84 16.60 10.49
CA VAL A 185 26.17 16.78 9.06
C VAL A 185 25.27 17.82 8.41
N LEU A 186 23.96 17.75 8.64
CA LEU A 186 23.01 18.75 8.14
C LEU A 186 23.36 20.16 8.66
N LEU A 187 23.65 20.28 9.95
CA LEU A 187 24.00 21.55 10.58
C LEU A 187 25.28 22.14 9.97
N LEU A 188 26.31 21.33 9.78
CA LEU A 188 27.56 21.76 9.14
C LEU A 188 27.38 22.11 7.66
N SER A 189 26.48 21.42 6.96
CA SER A 189 26.17 21.73 5.56
C SER A 189 25.34 22.99 5.38
N ALA A 190 24.44 23.29 6.32
CA ALA A 190 23.58 24.48 6.30
C ALA A 190 24.22 25.71 6.95
N ALA A 191 25.25 25.51 7.79
CA ALA A 191 26.07 26.58 8.36
C ALA A 191 27.23 26.99 7.43
N ARG A 192 27.34 26.37 6.26
CA ARG A 192 28.07 26.89 5.09
C ARG A 192 27.12 27.71 4.23
#